data_AF-A0A960PA29-F1
#
_entry.id   AF-A0A960PA29-F1
#
_cell.length_a   1.000
_cell.length_b   1.000
_cell.length_c   1.000
_cell.angle_alpha   90.00
_cell.angle_beta   90.00
_cell.angle_gamma   90.00
#
_symmetry.space_group_name_H-M   'P 1'
#
loop_
_entity.id
_entity.type
_entity.pdbx_description
1 polymer ?
#
loop_
_entity_poly.entity_id
_entity_poly.type
_entity_poly.pdbx_seq_one_letter_code
_entity_poly.pdbx_strand_id
1 'polypeptide(L)' 'MRLGEGVEWAIHCCTLLAVLPDGAALPAARLAEYHEVAPAYLAKHLQALRKAGLVAASP' A
#
# COMPACT_ATOMS: atom_id res chain seq x y z
N MET A 1 -18.13 -0.24 12.83
CA MET A 1 -18.15 0.60 11.62
C MET A 1 -17.78 -0.29 10.43
N ARG A 2 -18.37 -0.09 9.25
CA ARG A 2 -18.00 -0.85 8.04
C ARG A 2 -17.07 0.03 7.19
N LEU A 3 -15.82 -0.38 7.02
CA LEU A 3 -14.87 0.34 6.17
C LEU A 3 -15.16 -0.01 4.71
N GLY A 4 -14.85 0.93 3.81
CA GLY A 4 -14.81 0.62 2.38
C GLY A 4 -13.59 -0.25 2.10
N GLU A 5 -13.70 -1.18 1.16
CA GLU A 5 -12.63 -2.13 0.84
C GLU A 5 -11.28 -1.43 0.53
N GLY A 6 -11.31 -0.31 -0.20
CA GLY A 6 -10.10 0.46 -0.46
C GLY A 6 -9.47 1.11 0.78
N VAL A 7 -10.28 1.42 1.80
CA VAL A 7 -9.78 1.92 3.09
C VAL A 7 -9.10 0.79 3.87
N GLU A 8 -9.67 -0.41 3.84
CA GLU A 8 -9.04 -1.60 4.45
C GLU A 8 -7.68 -1.87 3.80
N TRP A 9 -7.61 -1.89 2.46
CA TRP A 9 -6.35 -2.09 1.74
C TRP A 9 -5.32 -0.98 2.00
N ALA A 10 -5.77 0.26 2.11
CA ALA A 10 -4.90 1.37 2.49
C ALA A 10 -4.27 1.16 3.88
N ILE A 11 -5.07 0.76 4.87
CA ILE A 11 -4.58 0.46 6.22
C ILE A 11 -3.57 -0.68 6.19
N HIS A 12 -3.85 -1.77 5.48
CA HIS A 12 -2.93 -2.90 5.35
C HIS A 12 -1.57 -2.49 4.77
N CYS A 13 -1.56 -1.77 3.66
CA CYS A 13 -0.31 -1.30 3.05
C CYS A 13 0.45 -0.32 3.95
N CYS A 14 -0.22 0.68 4.52
CA CYS A 14 0.43 1.66 5.40
C CYS A 14 1.02 0.99 6.65
N THR A 15 0.34 -0.01 7.21
CA THR A 15 0.84 -0.74 8.39
C THR A 15 2.14 -1.47 8.07
N LEU A 16 2.22 -2.16 6.92
CA LEU A 16 3.46 -2.83 6.49
C LEU A 16 4.59 -1.84 6.21
N LEU A 17 4.29 -0.72 5.55
CA LEU A 17 5.29 0.29 5.22
C LEU A 17 5.83 1.00 6.48
N ALA A 18 4.99 1.21 7.50
CA ALA A 18 5.36 1.90 8.74
C ALA A 18 6.34 1.12 9.63
N VAL A 19 6.46 -0.20 9.43
CA VAL A 19 7.37 -1.07 10.20
C VAL A 19 8.64 -1.46 9.42
N LEU A 20 8.82 -0.91 8.22
CA LEU A 20 10.05 -1.12 7.47
C LEU A 20 11.24 -0.46 8.17
N PRO A 21 12.46 -1.02 8.04
CA PRO A 21 13.68 -0.32 8.43
C PRO A 21 13.78 1.03 7.73
N ASP A 22 14.41 2.00 8.40
CA ASP A 22 14.63 3.33 7.81
C ASP A 22 15.35 3.23 6.46
N GLY A 23 14.83 3.96 5.46
CA GLY A 23 15.36 3.97 4.10
C GLY A 23 15.02 2.74 3.25
N ALA A 24 14.30 1.75 3.79
CA ALA A 24 13.82 0.62 3.00
C ALA A 24 12.52 0.95 2.24
N ALA A 25 12.34 0.32 1.10
CA ALA A 25 11.12 0.39 0.30
C ALA A 25 10.66 -1.02 -0.11
N LEU A 26 9.35 -1.19 -0.27
CA LEU A 26 8.77 -2.42 -0.81
C LEU A 26 8.21 -2.20 -2.21
N PRO A 27 8.50 -3.10 -3.18
CA PRO A 27 7.83 -3.07 -4.46
C PRO A 27 6.32 -3.29 -4.30
N ALA A 28 5.51 -2.47 -4.98
CA ALA A 28 4.05 -2.61 -4.95
C ALA A 28 3.57 -4.02 -5.35
N ALA A 29 4.28 -4.69 -6.26
CA ALA A 29 4.00 -6.07 -6.64
C ALA A 29 4.18 -7.08 -5.50
N ARG A 30 5.17 -6.86 -4.61
CA ARG A 30 5.41 -7.72 -3.43
C ARG A 30 4.34 -7.50 -2.36
N LEU A 31 3.86 -6.28 -2.20
CA LEU A 31 2.69 -6.00 -1.35
C LEU A 31 1.43 -6.71 -1.88
N ALA A 32 1.21 -6.70 -3.21
CA ALA A 32 0.08 -7.38 -3.82
C ALA A 32 0.16 -8.90 -3.67
N GLU A 33 1.35 -9.48 -3.87
CA GLU A 33 1.63 -10.90 -3.65
C GLU A 33 1.39 -11.29 -2.19
N TYR A 34 1.93 -10.53 -1.23
CA TYR A 34 1.77 -10.80 0.20
C TYR A 34 0.31 -10.78 0.66
N HIS A 35 -0.50 -9.91 0.05
CA HIS A 35 -1.92 -9.78 0.34
C HIS A 35 -2.82 -10.66 -0.55
N GLU A 36 -2.24 -11.46 -1.45
CA GLU A 36 -2.96 -12.33 -2.38
C GLU A 36 -4.02 -11.60 -3.24
N VAL A 37 -3.69 -10.37 -3.68
CA VAL A 37 -4.57 -9.54 -4.52
C VAL A 37 -3.95 -9.23 -5.88
N ALA A 38 -4.80 -8.89 -6.84
CA ALA A 38 -4.35 -8.48 -8.16
C ALA A 38 -3.45 -7.22 -8.09
N PRO A 39 -2.27 -7.20 -8.74
CA PRO A 39 -1.35 -6.07 -8.67
C PRO A 39 -1.96 -4.74 -9.12
N ALA A 40 -2.76 -4.75 -10.19
CA ALA A 40 -3.44 -3.55 -10.69
C ALA A 40 -4.48 -3.01 -9.70
N TYR A 41 -5.12 -3.90 -8.95
CA TYR A 41 -6.10 -3.52 -7.93
C TYR A 41 -5.43 -2.82 -6.75
N LEU A 42 -4.35 -3.40 -6.21
CA LEU A 42 -3.61 -2.78 -5.11
C LEU A 42 -2.93 -1.48 -5.54
N ALA A 43 -2.40 -1.43 -6.78
CA ALA A 43 -1.79 -0.24 -7.34
C ALA A 43 -2.75 0.95 -7.32
N LYS A 44 -4.05 0.75 -7.61
CA LYS A 44 -5.05 1.83 -7.53
C LYS A 44 -5.11 2.46 -6.14
N HIS A 45 -5.07 1.66 -5.08
CA HIS A 45 -5.11 2.15 -3.70
C HIS A 45 -3.81 2.83 -3.29
N LEU A 46 -2.66 2.27 -3.67
CA LEU A 46 -1.34 2.89 -3.44
C LEU A 46 -1.21 4.24 -4.17
N GLN A 47 -1.76 4.39 -5.37
CA GLN A 47 -1.79 5.67 -6.07
C GLN A 47 -2.68 6.70 -5.37
N ALA A 48 -3.81 6.28 -4.77
CA ALA A 48 -4.64 7.18 -3.97
C ALA A 48 -3.89 7.66 -2.71
N LEU A 49 -3.20 6.75 -2.02
CA LEU A 49 -2.35 7.08 -0.87
C LEU A 49 -1.22 8.05 -1.24
N ARG A 50 -0.53 7.80 -2.35
CA ARG A 50 0.53 8.69 -2.86
C ARG A 50 -0.02 10.09 -3.15
N LYS A 51 -1.17 10.19 -3.83
CA LYS A 51 -1.81 11.48 -4.13
C LYS A 51 -2.21 12.25 -2.86
N ALA A 52 -2.55 11.53 -1.80
CA ALA A 52 -2.85 12.10 -0.48
C ALA A 52 -1.58 12.45 0.33
N GLY A 53 -0.38 12.16 -0.17
CA GLY A 53 0.89 12.41 0.54
C GLY A 53 1.18 11.44 1.69
N LEU A 54 0.48 10.30 1.75
CA LEU A 54 0.62 9.32 2.83
C LEU A 54 1.75 8.31 2.60
N VAL A 55 2.13 8.09 1.34
CA VAL A 55 3.25 7.22 0.95
C VAL A 55 4.05 7.87 -0.18
N ALA A 56 5.32 7.52 -0.27
CA ALA A 56 6.20 7.92 -1.37
C ALA A 56 6.65 6.70 -2.18
N ALA A 57 7.01 6.93 -3.45
CA ALA A 57 7.69 5.94 -4.25
C ALA A 57 9.13 6.41 -4.50
N SER A 58 10.09 5.52 -4.32
CA SER A 58 11.47 5.68 -4.74
C SER A 58 11.68 5.02 -6.11
N PRO A 59 12.62 5.53 -6.93
CA PRO A 59 13.20 4.75 -8.02
C PRO A 59 13.75 3.40 -7.55
#